data_AF-A0A1U7LJM8-F1
#
_entry.id   AF-A0A1U7LJM8-F1
#
_cell.length_a   1.000
_cell.length_b   1.000
_cell.length_c   1.000
_cell.angle_alpha   90.00
_cell.angle_beta   90.00
_cell.angle_gamma   90.00
#
_symmetry.space_group_name_H-M   'P 1'
#
loop_
_entity.id
_entity.type
_entity.pdbx_description
1 polymer ?
#
loop_
_entity_poly.entity_id
_entity_poly.type
_entity_poly.pdbx_seq_one_letter_code
_entity_poly.pdbx_strand_id
1 'polypeptide(L)'
;MASRRQAGCRFPVARIKKIMQADEDVGKVAQVAPVIVSKALELFMQSIIGEACKETRDAGAKKVTVTHMKQAILKTEQFDFLVDIIEKYPDPMHQDDGTDDNGHTSSGRGRGRGRGRGHGRGAMVI
;
A
#
# COMPACT_ATOMS: atom_id res chain seq x y z
N MET A 1 -45.51 -0.13 11.46
CA MET A 1 -44.56 -1.27 11.44
C MET A 1 -43.16 -0.71 11.68
N ALA A 2 -42.64 -0.83 12.91
CA ALA A 2 -41.37 -0.21 13.27
C ALA A 2 -40.20 -0.93 12.58
N SER A 3 -39.42 -0.20 11.78
CA SER A 3 -38.12 -0.64 11.31
C SER A 3 -37.22 -0.80 12.52
N ARG A 4 -37.08 -2.04 13.00
CA ARG A 4 -36.09 -2.41 14.01
C ARG A 4 -34.73 -2.15 13.38
N ARG A 5 -34.18 -0.95 13.60
CA ARG A 5 -32.75 -0.71 13.42
C ARG A 5 -32.07 -1.78 14.27
N GLN A 6 -31.29 -2.65 13.65
CA GLN A 6 -30.37 -3.50 14.39
C GLN A 6 -29.31 -2.57 14.98
N ALA A 7 -29.63 -1.99 16.13
CA ALA A 7 -28.75 -1.15 16.90
C ALA A 7 -27.63 -2.04 17.44
N GLY A 8 -26.54 -2.18 16.67
CA GLY A 8 -25.37 -2.97 17.08
C GLY A 8 -24.50 -3.49 15.94
N CYS A 9 -25.04 -3.66 14.73
CA CYS A 9 -24.25 -4.17 13.60
C CYS A 9 -23.58 -3.03 12.82
N ARG A 10 -22.27 -3.13 12.61
CA ARG A 10 -21.48 -2.16 11.82
C ARG A 10 -21.89 -2.15 10.34
N PHE A 11 -22.36 -3.29 9.83
CA PHE A 11 -22.74 -3.47 8.43
C PHE A 11 -24.23 -3.83 8.28
N PRO A 12 -24.88 -3.47 7.16
CA PRO A 12 -26.29 -3.81 6.94
C PRO A 12 -26.51 -5.32 6.82
N VAL A 13 -27.21 -5.92 7.78
CA VAL A 13 -27.46 -7.37 7.80
C VAL A 13 -28.21 -7.87 6.56
N ALA A 14 -29.13 -7.07 6.01
CA ALA A 14 -29.80 -7.42 4.76
C ALA A 14 -28.82 -7.57 3.57
N ARG A 15 -27.74 -6.77 3.54
CA ARG A 15 -26.71 -6.88 2.49
C ARG A 15 -25.83 -8.10 2.70
N ILE A 16 -25.45 -8.39 3.94
CA ILE A 16 -24.70 -9.60 4.29
C ILE A 16 -25.51 -10.85 3.89
N LYS A 17 -26.78 -10.91 4.28
CA LYS A 17 -27.67 -12.02 3.92
C LYS A 17 -27.75 -12.22 2.40
N LYS A 18 -27.86 -11.13 1.61
CA LYS A 18 -27.88 -11.20 0.14
C LYS A 18 -26.58 -11.77 -0.45
N ILE A 19 -25.43 -11.45 0.14
CA ILE A 19 -24.13 -11.99 -0.31
C ILE A 19 -24.03 -13.47 0.08
N MET A 20 -24.43 -13.85 1.30
CA MET A 20 -24.46 -15.25 1.73
C MET A 20 -25.33 -16.12 0.81
N GLN A 21 -26.48 -15.61 0.38
CA GLN A 21 -27.42 -16.31 -0.50
C GLN A 21 -27.13 -16.09 -2.01
N ALA A 22 -26.00 -15.49 -2.36
CA ALA A 22 -25.53 -15.47 -3.74
C ALA A 22 -24.94 -16.83 -4.15
N ASP A 23 -24.55 -17.63 -3.15
CA ASP A 23 -24.20 -19.03 -3.30
C ASP A 23 -25.48 -19.87 -3.44
N GLU A 24 -25.54 -20.68 -4.50
CA GLU A 24 -26.72 -21.49 -4.86
C GLU A 24 -27.00 -22.62 -3.85
N ASP A 25 -25.98 -23.08 -3.15
CA ASP A 25 -26.10 -24.12 -2.12
C ASP A 25 -26.62 -23.56 -0.78
N VAL A 26 -26.73 -22.23 -0.66
CA VAL A 26 -27.18 -21.56 0.58
C VAL A 26 -28.68 -21.26 0.54
N GLY A 27 -29.45 -22.13 1.20
CA GLY A 27 -30.89 -21.97 1.39
C GLY A 27 -31.29 -20.94 2.46
N LYS A 28 -32.10 -21.36 3.44
CA LYS A 28 -32.58 -20.47 4.51
C LYS A 28 -31.47 -20.17 5.52
N VAL A 29 -31.17 -18.89 5.71
CA VAL A 29 -30.17 -18.43 6.69
C VAL A 29 -30.83 -18.03 8.01
N ALA A 30 -30.31 -18.54 9.13
CA ALA A 30 -30.75 -18.14 10.47
C ALA A 30 -30.50 -16.65 10.74
N GLN A 31 -31.39 -15.99 11.48
CA GLN A 31 -31.31 -14.54 11.72
C GLN A 31 -30.00 -14.10 12.42
N VAL A 32 -29.43 -14.97 13.25
CA VAL A 32 -28.19 -14.69 14.00
C VAL A 32 -26.95 -14.76 13.10
N ALA A 33 -26.94 -15.59 12.06
CA ALA A 33 -25.73 -15.81 11.25
C ALA A 33 -25.22 -14.53 10.57
N PRO A 34 -26.04 -13.71 9.87
CA PRO A 34 -25.59 -12.46 9.29
C PRO A 34 -25.09 -11.44 10.33
N VAL A 35 -25.62 -11.47 11.55
CA VAL A 35 -25.20 -10.60 12.65
C VAL A 35 -23.78 -10.96 13.10
N ILE A 36 -23.47 -12.25 13.24
CA ILE A 36 -22.13 -12.72 13.57
C ILE A 36 -21.13 -12.42 12.45
N VAL A 37 -21.53 -12.67 11.20
CA VAL A 37 -20.71 -12.31 10.02
C VAL A 37 -20.41 -10.81 9.99
N SER A 38 -21.37 -9.95 10.38
CA SER A 38 -21.10 -8.51 10.50
C SER A 38 -19.96 -8.20 11.48
N LYS A 39 -19.86 -8.93 12.59
CA LYS A 39 -18.79 -8.71 13.58
C LYS A 39 -17.47 -9.32 13.11
N ALA A 40 -17.50 -10.52 12.52
CA ALA A 40 -16.33 -11.13 11.91
C ALA A 40 -15.73 -10.24 10.81
N LEU A 41 -16.58 -9.65 9.96
CA LEU A 41 -16.15 -8.71 8.92
C LEU A 41 -15.48 -7.46 9.49
N GLU A 42 -15.95 -6.95 10.63
CA GLU A 42 -15.31 -5.81 11.30
C GLU A 42 -13.89 -6.17 11.77
N LEU A 43 -13.73 -7.34 12.41
CA LEU A 43 -12.43 -7.83 12.86
C LEU A 43 -11.51 -8.16 11.68
N PHE A 44 -12.06 -8.72 10.60
CA PHE A 44 -11.33 -9.01 9.38
C PHE A 44 -10.77 -7.73 8.73
N MET A 45 -11.59 -6.68 8.61
CA MET A 45 -11.13 -5.38 8.11
C MET A 45 -10.00 -4.79 8.97
N GLN A 46 -10.11 -4.88 10.31
CA GLN A 46 -9.05 -4.44 11.21
C GLN A 46 -7.76 -5.23 11.00
N SER A 47 -7.86 -6.55 10.85
CA SER A 47 -6.71 -7.43 10.66
C SER A 47 -5.99 -7.16 9.33
N ILE A 48 -6.69 -7.16 8.20
CA ILE A 48 -6.06 -6.95 6.89
C ILE A 48 -5.47 -5.55 6.74
N ILE A 49 -6.16 -4.52 7.26
CA ILE A 49 -5.65 -3.15 7.26
C ILE A 49 -4.44 -3.04 8.21
N GLY A 50 -4.46 -3.76 9.34
CA GLY A 50 -3.34 -3.83 10.29
C GLY A 50 -2.05 -4.34 9.62
N GLU A 51 -2.13 -5.47 8.91
CA GLU A 51 -1.01 -6.03 8.16
C GLU A 51 -0.58 -5.11 7.00
N ALA A 52 -1.52 -4.55 6.23
CA ALA A 52 -1.16 -3.60 5.16
C ALA A 52 -0.48 -2.32 5.72
N CYS A 53 -0.87 -1.87 6.91
CA CYS A 53 -0.21 -0.76 7.59
C CYS A 53 1.18 -1.15 8.10
N LYS A 54 1.41 -2.40 8.49
CA LYS A 54 2.72 -2.91 8.88
C LYS A 54 3.66 -2.90 7.68
N GLU A 55 3.26 -3.47 6.56
CA GLU A 55 4.02 -3.43 5.30
C GLU A 55 4.31 -1.99 4.85
N THR A 56 3.34 -1.08 5.02
CA THR A 56 3.53 0.35 4.73
C THR A 56 4.62 0.98 5.59
N ARG A 57 4.66 0.66 6.90
CA ARG A 57 5.68 1.19 7.83
C ARG A 57 7.05 0.58 7.55
N ASP A 58 7.11 -0.71 7.24
CA ASP A 58 8.34 -1.41 6.93
C ASP A 58 8.98 -0.86 5.64
N ALA A 59 8.15 -0.40 4.70
CA ALA A 59 8.59 0.31 3.49
C ALA A 59 8.93 1.81 3.72
N GLY A 60 8.89 2.31 4.97
CA GLY A 60 9.13 3.73 5.29
C GLY A 60 8.06 4.69 4.75
N ALA A 61 6.93 4.18 4.29
CA ALA A 61 5.86 4.96 3.68
C ALA A 61 4.84 5.43 4.74
N LYS A 62 4.14 6.52 4.43
CA LYS A 62 3.05 7.08 5.28
C LYS A 62 1.65 6.80 4.72
N LYS A 63 1.56 6.25 3.51
CA LYS A 63 0.30 5.98 2.80
C LYS A 63 0.24 4.50 2.45
N VAL A 64 -0.89 3.87 2.78
CA VAL A 64 -1.18 2.50 2.35
C VAL A 64 -1.48 2.52 0.86
N THR A 65 -0.78 1.69 0.10
CA THR A 65 -0.96 1.52 -1.35
C THR A 65 -1.40 0.09 -1.66
N VAL A 66 -1.81 -0.15 -2.91
CA VAL A 66 -2.18 -1.50 -3.38
C VAL A 66 -1.00 -2.47 -3.25
N THR A 67 0.22 -1.99 -3.44
CA THR A 67 1.45 -2.76 -3.21
C THR A 67 1.53 -3.31 -1.79
N HIS A 68 1.33 -2.46 -0.77
CA HIS A 68 1.42 -2.90 0.63
C HIS A 68 0.31 -3.89 0.96
N MET A 69 -0.88 -3.71 0.38
CA MET A 69 -1.98 -4.66 0.51
C MET A 69 -1.63 -6.02 -0.12
N LYS A 70 -1.02 -6.02 -1.31
CA LYS A 70 -0.56 -7.25 -1.98
C LYS A 70 0.48 -7.99 -1.16
N GLN A 71 1.46 -7.28 -0.61
CA GLN A 71 2.45 -7.87 0.29
C GLN A 71 1.83 -8.44 1.57
N ALA A 72 0.89 -7.72 2.19
CA ALA A 72 0.21 -8.18 3.41
C ALA A 72 -0.57 -9.49 3.18
N ILE A 73 -1.25 -9.60 2.03
CA ILE A 73 -1.97 -10.81 1.63
C ILE A 73 -0.99 -11.97 1.40
N LEU A 74 0.06 -11.76 0.60
CA LEU A 74 1.01 -12.82 0.23
C LEU A 74 1.86 -13.33 1.42
N LYS A 75 2.10 -12.48 2.43
CA LYS A 75 2.88 -12.84 3.62
C LYS A 75 2.06 -13.46 4.74
N THR A 76 0.73 -13.41 4.67
CA THR A 76 -0.16 -13.86 5.73
C THR A 76 -1.01 -15.02 5.25
N GLU A 77 -0.69 -16.24 5.71
CA GLU A 77 -1.39 -17.48 5.31
C GLU A 77 -2.92 -17.40 5.47
N GLN A 78 -3.40 -16.71 6.51
CA GLN A 78 -4.84 -16.54 6.76
C GLN A 78 -5.58 -15.74 5.66
N PHE A 79 -4.85 -15.03 4.78
CA PHE A 79 -5.39 -14.25 3.68
C PHE A 79 -5.24 -14.94 2.31
N ASP A 80 -4.81 -16.21 2.26
CA ASP A 80 -4.61 -16.96 1.00
C ASP A 80 -5.83 -16.94 0.07
N PHE A 81 -7.04 -16.95 0.64
CA PHE A 81 -8.30 -16.83 -0.11
C PHE A 81 -8.47 -15.51 -0.91
N LEU A 82 -7.57 -14.54 -0.73
CA LEU A 82 -7.55 -13.26 -1.45
C LEU A 82 -6.50 -13.20 -2.56
N VAL A 83 -5.64 -14.21 -2.72
CA VAL A 83 -4.53 -14.21 -3.69
C VAL A 83 -5.04 -13.98 -5.11
N ASP A 84 -5.99 -14.79 -5.57
CA ASP A 84 -6.59 -14.68 -6.91
C ASP A 84 -7.27 -13.32 -7.16
N ILE A 85 -7.73 -12.65 -6.10
CA ILE A 85 -8.37 -11.34 -6.19
C ILE A 85 -7.31 -10.26 -6.38
N ILE A 86 -6.18 -10.34 -5.66
CA ILE A 86 -5.15 -9.31 -5.66
C ILE A 86 -4.17 -9.43 -6.83
N GLU A 87 -4.06 -10.60 -7.46
CA GLU A 87 -3.21 -10.82 -8.65
C GLU A 87 -3.53 -9.91 -9.83
N LYS A 88 -4.79 -9.48 -9.96
CA LYS A 88 -5.25 -8.57 -11.02
C LYS A 88 -4.62 -7.18 -10.95
N TYR A 89 -3.99 -6.84 -9.83
CA TYR A 89 -3.35 -5.55 -9.63
C TYR A 89 -1.85 -5.63 -9.93
N PRO A 90 -1.30 -4.63 -10.65
CA PRO A 90 0.12 -4.64 -11.03
C PRO A 90 1.01 -4.75 -9.81
N ASP A 91 2.09 -5.52 -9.97
CA ASP A 91 3.13 -5.59 -8.95
C ASP A 91 3.79 -4.22 -8.75
N PRO A 92 4.29 -3.93 -7.54
CA PRO A 92 5.21 -2.82 -7.36
C PRO A 92 6.34 -2.96 -8.37
N MET A 93 6.46 -1.99 -9.27
CA MET A 93 7.69 -1.83 -10.02
C MET A 93 8.79 -1.69 -8.98
N HIS A 94 9.75 -2.62 -8.99
CA HIS A 94 11.00 -2.45 -8.28
C HIS A 94 11.55 -1.10 -8.75
N GLN A 95 11.59 -0.11 -7.87
CA GLN A 95 12.60 0.93 -8.03
C GLN A 95 13.91 0.19 -7.85
N ASP A 96 14.50 -0.20 -8.97
CA ASP A 96 15.91 -0.50 -9.05
C ASP A 96 16.61 0.71 -8.43
N ASP A 97 17.08 0.54 -7.19
CA ASP A 97 17.92 1.50 -6.52
C ASP A 97 19.21 1.52 -7.34
N GLY A 98 19.23 2.40 -8.34
CA GLY A 98 20.35 2.58 -9.25
C GLY A 98 21.60 2.80 -8.42
N THR A 99 22.42 1.77 -8.32
CA THR A 99 23.75 1.86 -7.78
C THR A 99 24.57 2.70 -8.76
N ASP A 100 24.60 4.01 -8.53
CA ASP A 100 25.61 4.90 -9.10
C ASP A 100 26.98 4.47 -8.54
N ASP A 101 27.59 3.50 -9.24
CA ASP A 101 29.00 3.14 -9.13
C ASP A 101 29.85 4.34 -9.56
N ASN A 102 30.11 5.27 -8.63
CA ASN A 102 31.09 6.33 -8.83
C ASN A 102 32.50 5.78 -8.58
N GLY A 103 32.94 4.90 -9.48
CA GLY A 103 34.35 4.55 -9.64
C GLY A 103 35.06 5.57 -10.52
N HIS A 104 35.69 6.60 -9.93
CA HIS A 104 36.81 7.27 -10.62
C HIS A 104 38.09 7.23 -9.78
N THR A 105 39.04 6.54 -10.39
CA THR A 105 40.41 6.26 -10.01
C THR A 105 41.26 7.52 -9.86
N SER A 106 42.33 7.35 -9.07
CA SER A 106 43.37 8.29 -8.75
C SER A 106 44.32 8.62 -9.92
N SER A 107 45.05 9.74 -9.75
CA SER A 107 46.35 10.09 -10.33
C SER A 107 46.41 10.87 -11.66
N GLY A 108 47.07 12.03 -11.63
CA GLY A 108 47.42 12.81 -12.83
C GLY A 108 48.03 14.18 -12.53
N ARG A 109 49.34 14.22 -12.31
CA ARG A 109 50.15 15.45 -12.19
C ARG A 109 50.20 16.20 -13.53
N GLY A 110 50.00 17.51 -13.53
CA GLY A 110 50.25 18.37 -14.70
C GLY A 110 50.55 19.82 -14.32
N ARG A 111 51.84 20.20 -14.34
CA ARG A 111 52.34 21.57 -14.21
C ARG A 111 52.27 22.28 -15.56
N GLY A 112 51.76 23.51 -15.62
CA GLY A 112 51.85 24.38 -16.80
C GLY A 112 51.76 25.86 -16.44
N ARG A 113 52.81 26.63 -16.75
CA ARG A 113 53.01 28.06 -16.50
C ARG A 113 52.58 28.91 -17.71
N GLY A 114 52.08 30.13 -17.48
CA GLY A 114 52.08 31.25 -18.45
C GLY A 114 50.87 32.19 -18.28
N ARG A 115 50.97 33.37 -17.64
CA ARG A 115 51.41 34.71 -18.10
C ARG A 115 50.48 35.42 -19.11
N GLY A 116 49.90 36.56 -18.67
CA GLY A 116 49.37 37.67 -19.50
C GLY A 116 48.03 38.22 -18.97
N ARG A 117 47.94 39.29 -18.15
CA ARG A 117 47.95 40.77 -18.42
C ARG A 117 46.82 41.30 -19.34
N GLY A 118 45.95 42.15 -18.76
CA GLY A 118 45.13 43.18 -19.46
C GLY A 118 43.66 43.23 -18.98
N HIS A 119 43.26 44.08 -18.02
CA HIS A 119 42.72 45.46 -18.15
C HIS A 119 41.28 45.61 -18.68
N GLY A 120 40.42 46.25 -17.87
CA GLY A 120 39.12 46.87 -18.27
C GLY A 120 37.99 46.58 -17.27
N ARG A 121 37.86 47.33 -16.15
CA ARG A 121 37.01 48.53 -15.94
C ARG A 121 35.51 48.36 -16.27
N GLY A 122 34.66 48.53 -15.24
CA GLY A 122 33.20 48.72 -15.34
C GLY A 122 32.46 48.08 -14.15
N ALA A 123 32.52 48.66 -12.95
CA ALA A 123 31.52 49.59 -12.40
C ALA A 123 30.31 48.88 -11.75
N MET A 124 30.39 48.83 -10.42
CA MET A 124 29.34 48.54 -9.45
C MET A 124 28.26 49.63 -9.53
N VAL A 125 26.98 49.25 -9.65
CA VAL A 125 25.86 50.08 -9.21
C VAL A 125 24.79 49.17 -8.61
N ILE A 126 24.70 49.27 -7.28
CA ILE A 126 23.56 49.12 -6.36
C ILE A 126 22.29 48.45 -6.87
#